data_AF-A0A940KHQ7-F1
#
_entry.id   AF-A0A940KHQ7-F1
#
_cell.length_a   1.000
_cell.length_b   1.000
_cell.length_c   1.000
_cell.angle_alpha   90.00
_cell.angle_beta   90.00
_cell.angle_gamma   90.00
#
_symmetry.space_group_name_H-M   'P 1'
#
loop_
_entity.id
_entity.type
_entity.pdbx_description
1 polymer ?
#
loop_
_entity_poly.entity_id
_entity_poly.type
_entity_poly.pdbx_seq_one_letter_code
_entity_poly.pdbx_strand_id
1 'polypeptide(L)'
;MKRVPLLLLFMVTTMMSMAQGVFNNQTNAALQKVIEDYPNRFKNIKGDLLKENSGSADYRSKVQIPGSLNCVISQASQPATVTNWKCSVFVTSEYDKARQKFQELYDQISNTIIRIKGQKPFILNGSYTTPDQENKTTAIRFQMTPAPECVQNLRVEISMCYNEDWEVILSVNDQLIY
;
A
#
# COMPACT_ATOMS: atom_id res chain seq x y z
N MET A 1 63.85 -12.47 36.06
CA MET A 1 63.48 -11.10 35.63
C MET A 1 62.74 -11.17 34.30
N LYS A 2 61.71 -10.30 34.14
CA LYS A 2 60.84 -10.04 32.95
C LYS A 2 59.56 -10.91 32.90
N ARG A 3 58.39 -10.35 33.29
CA ARG A 3 57.34 -9.61 32.50
C ARG A 3 56.42 -10.59 31.75
N VAL A 4 55.08 -10.52 31.67
CA VAL A 4 53.97 -9.56 31.96
C VAL A 4 52.64 -10.35 31.79
N PRO A 5 51.50 -9.97 32.41
CA PRO A 5 50.23 -10.71 32.41
C PRO A 5 49.27 -10.34 31.26
N LEU A 6 48.32 -11.23 30.89
CA LEU A 6 47.21 -10.94 29.97
C LEU A 6 46.06 -11.94 30.24
N LEU A 7 45.05 -11.65 31.09
CA LEU A 7 43.80 -10.90 30.84
C LEU A 7 42.97 -11.37 29.61
N LEU A 8 41.76 -11.85 29.93
CA LEU A 8 40.51 -11.86 29.14
C LEU A 8 40.42 -12.76 27.89
N LEU A 9 39.65 -13.86 28.02
CA LEU A 9 38.82 -14.35 26.92
C LEU A 9 37.38 -14.52 27.43
N PHE A 10 36.64 -13.41 27.41
CA PHE A 10 35.20 -13.37 27.68
C PHE A 10 34.46 -13.50 26.33
N MET A 11 33.49 -14.40 26.30
CA MET A 11 32.31 -14.48 25.41
C MET A 11 32.41 -13.91 23.99
N VAL A 12 32.41 -14.81 23.00
CA VAL A 12 31.82 -14.53 21.68
C VAL A 12 30.70 -15.53 21.43
N THR A 13 29.58 -15.35 22.12
CA THR A 13 28.27 -15.82 21.62
C THR A 13 27.71 -14.69 20.77
N THR A 14 28.11 -14.64 19.50
CA THR A 14 27.43 -13.79 18.53
C THR A 14 26.06 -14.39 18.25
N MET A 15 25.05 -13.76 18.84
CA MET A 15 23.65 -13.93 18.48
C MET A 15 23.49 -13.72 16.98
N MET A 16 23.37 -14.80 16.22
CA MET A 16 22.68 -14.76 14.93
C MET A 16 21.17 -14.79 15.23
N SER A 17 20.65 -13.68 15.73
CA SER A 17 19.22 -13.41 15.65
C SER A 17 18.96 -12.90 14.24
N MET A 18 18.88 -13.82 13.28
CA MET A 18 18.29 -13.51 11.97
C MET A 18 16.86 -13.10 12.26
N ALA A 19 16.56 -11.82 11.97
CA ALA A 19 15.25 -11.21 12.15
C ALA A 19 14.17 -12.18 11.65
N GLN A 20 13.32 -12.66 12.56
CA GLN A 20 12.09 -13.31 12.14
C GLN A 20 11.33 -12.27 11.33
N GLY A 21 11.10 -12.58 10.05
CA GLY A 21 10.25 -11.80 9.17
C GLY A 21 8.85 -11.76 9.75
N VAL A 22 8.63 -10.85 10.68
CA VAL A 22 7.32 -10.34 10.99
C VAL A 22 6.94 -9.60 9.73
N PHE A 23 6.22 -10.29 8.85
CA PHE A 23 5.52 -9.70 7.72
C PHE A 23 5.04 -8.31 8.12
N ASN A 24 5.28 -7.32 7.26
CA ASN A 24 4.83 -5.95 7.43
C ASN A 24 3.27 -5.91 7.40
N ASN A 25 2.66 -6.43 8.47
CA ASN A 25 1.23 -6.63 8.69
C ASN A 25 0.50 -5.29 8.69
N GLN A 26 1.22 -4.18 8.84
CA GLN A 26 0.61 -2.86 8.93
C GLN A 26 0.04 -2.38 7.59
N THR A 27 0.72 -2.62 6.47
CA THR A 27 0.18 -2.35 5.12
C THR A 27 -1.08 -3.18 4.88
N ASN A 28 -1.05 -4.46 5.23
CA ASN A 28 -2.17 -5.38 5.00
C ASN A 28 -3.35 -5.06 5.91
N ALA A 29 -3.10 -4.70 7.17
CA ALA A 29 -4.13 -4.26 8.10
C ALA A 29 -4.77 -2.93 7.66
N ALA A 30 -3.98 -1.98 7.15
CA ALA A 30 -4.50 -0.73 6.59
C ALA A 30 -5.35 -1.01 5.34
N LEU A 31 -4.82 -1.79 4.39
CA LEU A 31 -5.54 -2.17 3.18
C LEU A 31 -6.84 -2.91 3.48
N GLN A 32 -6.83 -3.86 4.43
CA GLN A 32 -8.04 -4.54 4.87
C GLN A 32 -9.10 -3.55 5.37
N LYS A 33 -8.73 -2.58 6.22
CA LYS A 33 -9.67 -1.55 6.70
C LYS A 33 -10.23 -0.69 5.57
N VAL A 34 -9.42 -0.36 4.57
CA VAL A 34 -9.87 0.40 3.40
C VAL A 34 -10.88 -0.41 2.58
N ILE A 35 -10.56 -1.67 2.31
CA ILE A 35 -11.42 -2.59 1.55
C ILE A 35 -12.73 -2.88 2.30
N GLU A 36 -12.68 -3.05 3.63
CA GLU A 36 -13.87 -3.21 4.48
C GLU A 36 -14.80 -2.00 4.43
N ASP A 37 -14.26 -0.79 4.24
CA ASP A 37 -15.07 0.44 4.19
C ASP A 37 -15.52 0.82 2.78
N TYR A 38 -15.08 0.10 1.75
CA TYR A 38 -15.49 0.33 0.36
C TYR A 38 -17.02 0.30 0.16
N PRO A 39 -17.80 -0.65 0.73
CA PRO A 39 -19.26 -0.62 0.63
C PRO A 39 -19.90 0.66 1.20
N ASN A 40 -19.23 1.31 2.16
CA ASN A 40 -19.66 2.59 2.73
C ASN A 40 -19.11 3.79 1.95
N ARG A 41 -18.46 3.59 0.82
CA ARG A 41 -17.77 4.63 0.02
C ARG A 41 -16.74 5.39 0.84
N PHE A 42 -15.97 4.66 1.64
CA PHE A 42 -14.89 5.20 2.49
C PHE A 42 -15.36 6.24 3.53
N LYS A 43 -16.66 6.35 3.79
CA LYS A 43 -17.23 7.36 4.70
C LYS A 43 -16.69 7.25 6.13
N ASN A 44 -16.47 6.03 6.63
CA ASN A 44 -16.04 5.83 8.01
C ASN A 44 -14.55 6.12 8.18
N ILE A 45 -13.77 5.90 7.12
CA ILE A 45 -12.34 6.22 7.07
C ILE A 45 -12.04 7.63 6.53
N LYS A 46 -13.06 8.44 6.25
CA LYS A 46 -12.92 9.83 5.84
C LYS A 46 -12.61 10.74 7.03
N GLY A 47 -11.59 11.58 6.88
CA GLY A 47 -11.16 12.58 7.84
C GLY A 47 -11.33 14.01 7.30
N ASP A 48 -10.38 14.87 7.63
CA ASP A 48 -10.46 16.31 7.38
C ASP A 48 -10.43 16.66 5.89
N LEU A 49 -11.15 17.72 5.51
CA LEU A 49 -11.09 18.27 4.16
C LEU A 49 -9.68 18.86 3.91
N LEU A 50 -9.04 18.42 2.83
CA LEU A 50 -7.73 18.94 2.39
C LEU A 50 -7.89 19.99 1.31
N LYS A 51 -8.76 19.71 0.34
CA LYS A 51 -8.99 20.57 -0.83
C LYS A 51 -10.40 20.34 -1.36
N GLU A 52 -11.03 21.39 -1.85
CA GLU A 52 -12.30 21.32 -2.56
C GLU A 52 -12.19 22.12 -3.87
N ASN A 53 -12.65 21.52 -4.95
CA ASN A 53 -12.76 22.15 -6.27
C ASN A 53 -14.19 21.93 -6.80
N SER A 54 -14.56 22.64 -7.87
CA SER A 54 -15.91 22.57 -8.45
C SER A 54 -16.37 21.16 -8.84
N GLY A 55 -15.44 20.22 -9.10
CA GLY A 55 -15.74 18.85 -9.49
C GLY A 55 -15.41 17.75 -8.47
N SER A 56 -14.66 18.05 -7.41
CA SER A 56 -14.25 17.04 -6.42
C SER A 56 -13.79 17.65 -5.10
N ALA A 57 -13.89 16.87 -4.04
CA ALA A 57 -13.32 17.17 -2.73
C ALA A 57 -12.35 16.06 -2.30
N ASP A 58 -11.19 16.48 -1.82
CA ASP A 58 -10.13 15.61 -1.30
C ASP A 58 -10.10 15.70 0.22
N TYR A 59 -10.09 14.54 0.86
CA TYR A 59 -10.09 14.40 2.31
C TYR A 59 -8.89 13.59 2.76
N ARG A 60 -8.36 13.90 3.93
CA ARG A 60 -7.37 13.05 4.59
C ARG A 60 -8.04 11.74 4.99
N SER A 61 -7.43 10.60 4.67
CA SER A 61 -7.91 9.33 5.21
C SER A 61 -7.54 9.17 6.69
N LYS A 62 -8.42 8.61 7.49
CA LYS A 62 -8.11 8.16 8.87
C LYS A 62 -7.27 6.88 8.87
N VAL A 63 -7.30 6.13 7.77
CA VAL A 63 -6.46 4.94 7.59
C VAL A 63 -5.24 5.35 6.79
N GLN A 64 -4.07 5.21 7.42
CA GLN A 64 -2.77 5.53 6.84
C GLN A 64 -1.92 4.27 6.78
N ILE A 65 -1.09 4.15 5.75
CA ILE A 65 -0.04 3.13 5.70
C ILE A 65 1.18 3.67 6.43
N PRO A 66 1.72 2.98 7.45
CA PRO A 66 2.92 3.46 8.13
C PRO A 66 4.10 3.65 7.18
N GLY A 67 4.77 4.80 7.28
CA GLY A 67 5.87 5.17 6.37
C GLY A 67 5.42 5.74 5.01
N SER A 68 4.11 5.82 4.75
CA SER A 68 3.59 6.56 3.59
C SER A 68 3.65 8.06 3.78
N LEU A 69 3.61 8.81 2.68
CA LEU A 69 3.59 10.27 2.69
C LEU A 69 2.21 10.79 3.08
N ASN A 70 1.19 10.29 2.40
CA ASN A 70 -0.21 10.63 2.67
C ASN A 70 -1.18 9.64 2.01
N CYS A 71 -2.25 9.31 2.72
CA CYS A 71 -3.43 8.70 2.13
C CYS A 71 -4.61 9.68 2.08
N VAL A 72 -5.24 9.77 0.90
CA VAL A 72 -6.29 10.71 0.52
C VAL A 72 -7.52 9.94 0.02
N ILE A 73 -8.70 10.46 0.33
CA ILE A 73 -9.97 10.03 -0.23
C ILE A 73 -10.47 11.16 -1.12
N SER A 74 -10.60 10.91 -2.42
CA SER A 74 -11.18 11.87 -3.35
C SER A 74 -12.61 11.46 -3.67
N GLN A 75 -13.54 12.39 -3.51
CA GLN A 75 -14.95 12.21 -3.78
C GLN A 75 -15.36 13.16 -4.91
N ALA A 76 -15.91 12.62 -5.99
CA ALA A 76 -16.47 13.45 -7.07
C ALA A 76 -17.73 14.18 -6.59
N SER A 77 -17.96 15.39 -7.08
CA SER A 77 -19.22 16.11 -6.80
C SER A 77 -20.39 15.51 -7.59
N GLN A 78 -20.13 15.03 -8.81
CA GLN A 78 -21.12 14.41 -9.69
C GLN A 78 -20.51 13.26 -10.53
N PRO A 79 -21.05 12.04 -10.45
CA PRO A 79 -21.98 11.58 -9.42
C PRO A 79 -21.25 11.47 -8.07
N ALA A 80 -21.90 11.92 -7.00
CA ALA A 80 -21.35 11.90 -5.62
C ALA A 80 -21.03 10.49 -5.07
N THR A 81 -21.28 9.46 -5.89
CA THR A 81 -21.03 8.06 -5.61
C THR A 81 -19.60 7.65 -5.93
N VAL A 82 -18.92 8.33 -6.86
CA VAL A 82 -17.55 8.00 -7.26
C VAL A 82 -16.60 8.48 -6.19
N THR A 83 -16.02 7.53 -5.47
CA THR A 83 -15.04 7.79 -4.42
C THR A 83 -13.83 6.90 -4.66
N ASN A 84 -12.63 7.47 -4.51
CA ASN A 84 -11.40 6.71 -4.57
C ASN A 84 -10.60 6.94 -3.29
N TRP A 85 -9.85 5.93 -2.89
CA TRP A 85 -8.80 6.03 -1.89
C TRP A 85 -7.46 5.86 -2.60
N LYS A 86 -6.53 6.79 -2.38
CA LYS A 86 -5.17 6.77 -2.90
C LYS A 86 -4.21 6.97 -1.73
N CYS A 87 -3.13 6.22 -1.69
CA CYS A 87 -2.02 6.48 -0.78
C CYS A 87 -0.70 6.62 -1.54
N SER A 88 -0.05 7.78 -1.39
CA SER A 88 1.30 8.02 -1.86
C SER A 88 2.27 7.40 -0.87
N VAL A 89 2.89 6.29 -1.26
CA VAL A 89 3.74 5.48 -0.38
C VAL A 89 5.16 6.02 -0.39
N PHE A 90 5.66 6.48 -1.54
CA PHE A 90 7.04 6.91 -1.68
C PHE A 90 7.20 7.83 -2.90
N VAL A 91 8.08 8.82 -2.79
CA VAL A 91 8.43 9.76 -3.88
C VAL A 91 9.94 9.92 -3.91
N THR A 92 10.52 9.88 -5.11
CA THR A 92 11.96 10.07 -5.32
C THR A 92 12.27 10.45 -6.77
N SER A 93 13.35 11.19 -7.01
CA SER A 93 13.89 11.42 -8.35
C SER A 93 14.66 10.20 -8.90
N GLU A 94 15.02 9.24 -8.04
CA GLU A 94 15.84 8.07 -8.41
C GLU A 94 14.96 6.87 -8.79
N TYR A 95 14.96 6.53 -10.09
CA TYR A 95 14.19 5.42 -10.64
C TYR A 95 14.39 4.08 -9.89
N ASP A 96 15.65 3.69 -9.62
CA ASP A 96 15.94 2.41 -8.97
C ASP A 96 15.35 2.31 -7.55
N LYS A 97 15.32 3.43 -6.81
CA LYS A 97 14.70 3.49 -5.48
C LYS A 97 13.19 3.38 -5.55
N ALA A 98 12.56 4.05 -6.52
CA ALA A 98 11.13 3.90 -6.76
C ALA A 98 10.76 2.46 -7.16
N ARG A 99 11.55 1.85 -8.06
CA ARG A 99 11.36 0.45 -8.48
C ARG A 99 11.49 -0.52 -7.32
N GLN A 100 12.50 -0.37 -6.47
CA GLN A 100 12.66 -1.19 -5.27
C GLN A 100 11.43 -1.03 -4.37
N LYS A 101 10.99 0.21 -4.13
CA LYS A 101 9.84 0.46 -3.25
C LYS A 101 8.52 -0.08 -3.81
N PHE A 102 8.35 -0.02 -5.13
CA PHE A 102 7.23 -0.62 -5.84
C PHE A 102 7.21 -2.15 -5.70
N GLN A 103 8.36 -2.81 -5.80
CA GLN A 103 8.48 -4.24 -5.56
C GLN A 103 8.19 -4.61 -4.10
N GLU A 104 8.76 -3.88 -3.13
CA GLU A 104 8.48 -4.10 -1.70
C GLU A 104 6.98 -3.99 -1.38
N LEU A 105 6.30 -3.02 -1.99
CA LEU A 105 4.86 -2.84 -1.83
C LEU A 105 4.07 -3.97 -2.49
N TYR A 106 4.47 -4.41 -3.68
CA TYR A 106 3.90 -5.59 -4.34
C TYR A 106 4.03 -6.84 -3.46
N ASP A 107 5.22 -7.12 -2.93
CA ASP A 107 5.49 -8.31 -2.11
C ASP A 107 4.64 -8.32 -0.83
N GLN A 108 4.35 -7.14 -0.27
CA GLN A 108 3.47 -7.03 0.90
C GLN A 108 2.00 -7.36 0.59
N ILE A 109 1.52 -6.96 -0.60
CA ILE A 109 0.11 -7.06 -0.97
C ILE A 109 -0.20 -8.39 -1.66
N SER A 110 0.72 -8.89 -2.49
CA SER A 110 0.54 -10.13 -3.23
C SER A 110 0.25 -11.29 -2.28
N ASN A 111 -0.74 -12.11 -2.62
CA ASN A 111 -1.19 -13.24 -1.83
C ASN A 111 -1.72 -12.88 -0.42
N THR A 112 -2.07 -11.61 -0.18
CA THR A 112 -2.67 -11.20 1.10
C THR A 112 -4.10 -11.71 1.21
N ILE A 113 -4.41 -12.30 2.37
CA ILE A 113 -5.76 -12.75 2.72
C ILE A 113 -6.52 -11.63 3.40
N ILE A 114 -7.59 -11.15 2.77
CA ILE A 114 -8.50 -10.13 3.31
C ILE A 114 -9.70 -10.82 3.96
N ARG A 115 -10.07 -10.33 5.15
CA ARG A 115 -11.18 -10.86 5.95
C ARG A 115 -12.20 -9.78 6.24
N ILE A 116 -13.32 -9.76 5.51
CA ILE A 116 -14.45 -8.87 5.81
C ILE A 116 -15.42 -9.62 6.74
N LYS A 117 -15.90 -8.96 7.80
CA LYS A 117 -16.84 -9.55 8.76
C LYS A 117 -18.11 -10.05 8.03
N GLY A 118 -18.45 -11.32 8.23
CA GLY A 118 -19.64 -11.95 7.64
C GLY A 118 -19.46 -12.41 6.18
N GLN A 119 -18.28 -12.25 5.59
CA GLN A 119 -17.96 -12.72 4.24
C GLN A 119 -16.92 -13.85 4.30
N LYS A 120 -16.84 -14.66 3.23
CA LYS A 120 -15.73 -15.59 3.07
C LYS A 120 -14.44 -14.79 2.84
N PRO A 121 -13.29 -15.24 3.40
CA PRO A 121 -12.01 -14.61 3.11
C PRO A 121 -11.68 -14.74 1.62
N PHE A 122 -10.93 -13.78 1.10
CA PHE A 122 -10.45 -13.78 -0.28
C PHE A 122 -8.99 -13.35 -0.34
N ILE A 123 -8.34 -13.73 -1.43
CA ILE A 123 -6.91 -13.47 -1.66
C ILE A 123 -6.76 -12.39 -2.72
N LEU A 124 -5.82 -11.47 -2.52
CA LEU A 124 -5.38 -10.51 -3.54
C LEU A 124 -4.23 -11.10 -4.37
N ASN A 125 -4.50 -11.37 -5.64
CA ASN A 125 -3.53 -11.96 -6.57
C ASN A 125 -3.23 -10.98 -7.70
N GLY A 126 -1.97 -10.73 -8.01
CA GLY A 126 -1.56 -9.89 -9.13
C GLY A 126 -0.28 -10.42 -9.74
N SER A 127 -0.10 -10.26 -11.05
CA SER A 127 1.14 -10.62 -11.71
C SER A 127 2.13 -9.47 -11.62
N TYR A 128 3.32 -9.72 -11.07
CA TYR A 128 4.37 -8.70 -11.04
C TYR A 128 4.84 -8.37 -12.45
N THR A 129 4.96 -7.07 -12.72
CA THR A 129 5.61 -6.53 -13.91
C THR A 129 6.65 -5.54 -13.42
N THR A 130 7.89 -5.72 -13.85
CA THR A 130 8.96 -4.75 -13.55
C THR A 130 8.62 -3.43 -14.24
N PRO A 131 8.59 -2.30 -13.51
CA PRO A 131 8.52 -1.00 -14.14
C PRO A 131 9.63 -0.84 -15.18
N ASP A 132 9.33 -0.10 -16.24
CA ASP A 132 10.29 0.27 -17.26
C ASP A 132 10.49 1.78 -17.21
N GLN A 133 11.74 2.23 -17.18
CA GLN A 133 12.08 3.65 -17.04
C GLN A 133 11.60 4.48 -18.24
N GLU A 134 11.54 3.89 -19.44
CA GLU A 134 11.02 4.56 -20.64
C GLU A 134 9.50 4.75 -20.54
N ASN A 135 8.82 3.83 -19.84
CA ASN A 135 7.40 3.88 -19.58
C ASN A 135 7.12 4.67 -18.31
N LYS A 136 6.70 5.93 -18.48
CA LYS A 136 6.40 6.86 -17.38
C LYS A 136 5.35 6.36 -16.38
N THR A 137 4.59 5.30 -16.69
CA THR A 137 3.63 4.70 -15.78
C THR A 137 3.64 3.19 -15.90
N THR A 138 3.73 2.50 -14.77
CA THR A 138 3.50 1.06 -14.63
C THR A 138 2.45 0.82 -13.54
N ALA A 139 1.52 -0.10 -13.76
CA ALA A 139 0.49 -0.43 -12.78
C ALA A 139 0.22 -1.94 -12.74
N ILE A 140 0.04 -2.47 -11.53
CA ILE A 140 -0.35 -3.86 -11.28
C ILE A 140 -1.71 -3.85 -10.57
N ARG A 141 -2.67 -4.52 -11.19
CA ARG A 141 -4.02 -4.70 -10.65
C ARG A 141 -4.13 -6.05 -9.96
N PHE A 142 -4.70 -6.04 -8.77
CA PHE A 142 -4.94 -7.26 -8.01
C PHE A 142 -6.36 -7.77 -8.27
N GLN A 143 -6.46 -9.05 -8.57
CA GLN A 143 -7.69 -9.84 -8.64
C GLN A 143 -8.03 -10.38 -7.24
N MET A 144 -9.32 -10.48 -6.95
CA MET A 144 -9.84 -11.05 -5.71
C MET A 144 -10.32 -12.47 -5.96
N THR A 145 -9.81 -13.44 -5.20
CA THR A 145 -10.14 -14.86 -5.42
C THR A 145 -10.57 -15.53 -4.11
N PRO A 146 -11.82 -16.01 -3.99
CA PRO A 146 -12.98 -15.62 -4.81
C PRO A 146 -13.40 -14.18 -4.50
N ALA A 147 -13.91 -13.41 -5.47
CA ALA A 147 -14.41 -12.06 -5.21
C ALA A 147 -15.78 -12.11 -4.49
N PRO A 148 -15.92 -11.57 -3.25
CA PRO A 148 -17.23 -11.43 -2.62
C PRO A 148 -18.08 -10.37 -3.34
N GLU A 149 -19.41 -10.57 -3.37
CA GLU A 149 -20.35 -9.66 -4.02
C GLU A 149 -20.22 -8.19 -3.52
N CYS A 150 -19.97 -8.00 -2.22
CA CYS A 150 -19.83 -6.68 -1.62
C CYS A 150 -18.61 -5.87 -2.10
N VAL A 151 -17.64 -6.51 -2.75
CA VAL A 151 -16.42 -5.88 -3.29
C VAL A 151 -16.16 -6.31 -4.74
N GLN A 152 -17.16 -6.84 -5.45
CA GLN A 152 -16.96 -7.39 -6.79
C GLN A 152 -16.49 -6.35 -7.83
N ASN A 153 -16.89 -5.09 -7.63
CA ASN A 153 -16.50 -3.97 -8.47
C ASN A 153 -15.28 -3.22 -7.94
N LEU A 154 -14.64 -3.72 -6.89
CA LEU A 154 -13.49 -3.07 -6.29
C LEU A 154 -12.22 -3.35 -7.09
N ARG A 155 -11.47 -2.30 -7.40
CA ARG A 155 -10.11 -2.38 -7.95
C ARG A 155 -9.11 -2.01 -6.87
N VAL A 156 -8.17 -2.92 -6.62
CA VAL A 156 -6.94 -2.65 -5.86
C VAL A 156 -5.79 -2.60 -6.86
N GLU A 157 -5.02 -1.52 -6.87
CA GLU A 157 -3.95 -1.30 -7.83
C GLU A 157 -2.75 -0.63 -7.15
N ILE A 158 -1.55 -1.16 -7.41
CA ILE A 158 -0.31 -0.42 -7.19
C ILE A 158 0.14 0.21 -8.49
N SER A 159 0.66 1.42 -8.44
CA SER A 159 1.25 2.08 -9.60
C SER A 159 2.54 2.81 -9.24
N MET A 160 3.41 2.90 -10.23
CA MET A 160 4.61 3.72 -10.22
C MET A 160 4.53 4.67 -11.41
N CYS A 161 4.51 5.97 -11.16
CA CYS A 161 4.39 6.98 -12.21
C CYS A 161 5.43 8.09 -12.07
N TYR A 162 5.88 8.64 -13.19
CA TYR A 162 6.82 9.76 -13.24
C TYR A 162 6.11 11.06 -13.59
N ASN A 163 6.19 12.03 -12.69
CA ASN A 163 5.82 13.42 -12.93
C ASN A 163 6.76 14.33 -12.14
N GLU A 164 7.85 14.76 -12.77
CA GLU A 164 9.03 15.42 -12.15
C GLU A 164 9.82 14.50 -11.22
N ASP A 165 9.12 13.75 -10.36
CA ASP A 165 9.65 12.66 -9.53
C ASP A 165 8.87 11.36 -9.80
N TRP A 166 9.48 10.23 -9.46
CA TRP A 166 8.81 8.93 -9.41
C TRP A 166 7.98 8.81 -8.13
N GLU A 167 6.68 8.56 -8.27
CA GLU A 167 5.73 8.33 -7.18
C GLU A 167 5.27 6.86 -7.20
N VAL A 168 5.33 6.20 -6.05
CA VAL A 168 4.74 4.86 -5.81
C VAL A 168 3.44 5.01 -5.04
N ILE A 169 2.37 4.43 -5.59
CA ILE A 169 1.00 4.65 -5.15
C ILE A 169 0.32 3.30 -4.89
N LEU A 170 -0.45 3.21 -3.81
CA LEU A 170 -1.50 2.20 -3.65
C LEU A 170 -2.87 2.86 -3.80
N SER A 171 -3.76 2.27 -4.58
CA SER A 171 -5.11 2.79 -4.77
C SER A 171 -6.19 1.72 -4.64
N VAL A 172 -7.35 2.15 -4.14
CA VAL A 172 -8.55 1.35 -3.98
C VAL A 172 -9.73 2.18 -4.50
N ASN A 173 -10.40 1.72 -5.55
CA ASN A 173 -11.47 2.47 -6.20
C ASN A 173 -12.44 1.55 -6.96
N ASP A 174 -13.52 2.12 -7.48
CA ASP A 174 -14.43 1.40 -8.37
C ASP A 174 -13.75 1.02 -9.70
N GLN A 175 -13.98 -0.21 -10.14
CA GLN A 175 -13.85 -0.59 -11.55
C GLN A 175 -14.94 0.15 -12.32
N LEU A 176 -14.57 1.23 -13.00
CA LEU A 176 -15.45 1.85 -13.98
C LEU A 176 -15.59 0.89 -15.16
N ILE A 177 -16.80 0.35 -15.34
CA ILE A 177 -17.20 -0.35 -16.56
C ILE A 177 -17.42 0.75 -17.60
N TYR A 178 -16.50 0.89 -18.55
CA TYR A 178 -16.66 1.73 -19.74
C TYR A 178 -17.49 0.99 -20.79
#